data_AF-A0A182NNU1-F1
#
_entry.id   AF-A0A182NNU1-F1
#
_cell.length_a   1.000
_cell.length_b   1.000
_cell.length_c   1.000
_cell.angle_alpha   90.00
_cell.angle_beta   90.00
_cell.angle_gamma   90.00
#
_symmetry.space_group_name_H-M   'P 1'
#
loop_
_entity.id
_entity.type
_entity.pdbx_description
1 polymer ?
#
loop_
_entity_poly.entity_id
_entity_poly.type
_entity_poly.pdbx_seq_one_letter_code
_entity_poly.pdbx_strand_id
1 'polypeptide(L)'
;MYDDYTSIEDYFSSEVYSTHPSDYDDHLDNVSIPAVPLPYPTESVLWYAYNVAIVAVGIVLNLVLIKGIVGAKSSGALLFVLQIAVVDVLTLRTSIWELHYHLNRTWAYPTAHCTLYSGLESFCCVATVYFIIGLNFHSIASYNLAVELAKNALTTSDAEMAAESLTDENSYEVATDTISQKRSLTIDYRYKRRRISVLFPILLVWFIAVSESVPLFLYADTVTVPVPEGDTEQHAKHYCTVLVNTLANHSIVRFMVISIRIILPTAALLITLTQTVVKFYRGKNFTQPDEIDENVAFALKLSIFLSLSYAIFSFQRLYGSLLQEILPESYVVSKYPLFGPLVGLSLATFHYSASMIDGNPNFPTE
;
A
#
# COMPACT_ATOMS: atom_id res chain seq x y z
N MET A 1 25.64 38.90 41.74
CA MET A 1 26.12 38.85 40.36
C MET A 1 27.04 37.65 40.24
N TYR A 2 26.44 36.49 39.96
CA TYR A 2 27.07 35.27 39.45
C TYR A 2 25.93 34.54 38.74
N ASP A 3 26.03 34.46 37.42
CA ASP A 3 25.00 33.93 36.52
C ASP A 3 25.07 32.40 36.52
N ASP A 4 23.95 31.75 36.88
CA ASP A 4 23.68 30.34 36.66
C ASP A 4 23.20 30.16 35.22
N TYR A 5 24.06 29.67 34.34
CA TYR A 5 23.67 29.14 33.03
C TYR A 5 23.52 27.62 33.17
N THR A 6 22.34 27.17 33.61
CA THR A 6 21.90 25.80 33.34
C THR A 6 21.44 25.74 31.88
N SER A 7 22.21 25.00 31.07
CA SER A 7 21.93 24.86 29.64
C SER A 7 20.63 24.07 29.44
N ILE A 8 19.83 24.48 28.46
CA ILE A 8 18.58 23.78 28.08
C ILE A 8 18.85 22.33 27.63
N GLU A 9 20.10 22.04 27.23
CA GLU A 9 20.56 20.74 26.75
C GLU A 9 20.68 19.71 27.89
N ASP A 10 20.90 20.16 29.14
CA ASP A 10 20.89 19.27 30.31
C ASP A 10 19.48 18.84 30.73
N TYR A 11 18.46 19.69 30.49
CA TYR A 11 17.06 19.33 30.71
C TYR A 11 16.58 18.23 29.75
N PHE A 12 16.98 18.29 28.48
CA PHE A 12 16.64 17.25 27.50
C PHE A 12 17.44 15.96 27.69
N SER A 13 18.63 16.01 28.30
CA SER A 13 19.46 14.82 28.52
C SER A 13 19.07 14.05 29.79
N SER A 14 18.55 14.74 30.81
CA SER A 14 18.15 14.16 32.09
C SER A 14 16.75 13.52 32.09
N GLU A 15 15.78 14.07 31.36
CA GLU A 15 14.40 13.56 31.35
C GLU A 15 14.18 12.40 30.36
N VAL A 16 15.11 12.16 29.43
CA VAL A 16 14.99 11.10 28.41
C VAL A 16 15.53 9.73 28.88
N TYR A 17 16.31 9.68 29.96
CA TYR A 17 16.99 8.44 30.40
C TYR A 17 16.67 7.94 31.81
N SER A 18 15.74 8.54 32.55
CA SER A 18 15.39 8.08 33.89
C SER A 18 13.89 7.92 34.10
N THR A 19 13.20 7.22 33.21
CA THR A 19 11.97 6.51 33.58
C THR A 19 12.36 5.13 34.09
N HIS A 20 12.42 5.00 35.41
CA HIS A 20 12.47 3.72 36.11
C HIS A 20 11.36 2.81 35.53
N PRO A 21 11.66 1.57 35.10
CA PRO A 21 10.66 0.67 34.50
C PRO A 21 9.69 0.06 35.54
N SER A 22 9.69 0.53 36.80
CA SER A 22 9.05 -0.20 37.91
C SER A 22 7.53 -0.29 37.83
N ASP A 23 6.84 0.69 37.22
CA ASP A 23 5.37 0.66 37.11
C ASP A 23 4.88 -0.20 35.93
N TYR A 24 5.77 -0.54 34.99
CA TYR A 24 5.47 -1.45 33.87
C TYR A 24 5.82 -2.90 34.19
N ASP A 25 6.89 -3.12 34.97
CA ASP A 25 7.31 -4.44 35.42
C ASP A 25 6.31 -5.07 36.41
N ASP A 26 5.71 -4.28 37.32
CA ASP A 26 4.73 -4.77 38.31
C ASP A 26 3.42 -5.33 37.69
N HIS A 27 3.12 -5.00 36.43
CA HIS A 27 1.95 -5.55 35.71
C HIS A 27 2.26 -6.78 34.85
N LEU A 28 3.55 -7.09 34.61
CA LEU A 28 3.98 -8.25 33.82
C LEU A 28 4.16 -9.53 34.66
N ASP A 29 4.36 -9.39 35.98
CA ASP A 29 4.65 -10.51 36.90
C ASP A 29 3.49 -11.51 37.10
N ASN A 30 2.28 -11.22 36.61
CA ASN A 30 1.12 -12.06 36.81
C ASN A 30 0.58 -12.76 35.55
N VAL A 31 1.28 -12.66 34.41
CA VAL A 31 0.78 -13.16 33.11
C VAL A 31 1.48 -14.46 32.71
N SER A 32 0.89 -15.58 33.10
CA SER A 32 1.29 -16.89 32.58
C SER A 32 0.74 -17.09 31.16
N ILE A 33 1.59 -16.86 30.16
CA ILE A 33 1.26 -17.20 28.76
C ILE A 33 1.27 -18.73 28.64
N PRO A 34 0.15 -19.38 28.28
CA PRO A 34 0.12 -20.84 28.15
C PRO A 34 1.09 -21.29 27.05
N ALA A 35 2.07 -22.10 27.41
CA ALA A 35 3.00 -22.73 26.50
C ALA A 35 2.24 -23.72 25.61
N VAL A 36 1.97 -23.33 24.36
CA VAL A 36 1.42 -24.24 23.35
C VAL A 36 2.54 -25.23 22.96
N PRO A 37 2.29 -26.55 22.96
CA PRO A 37 3.32 -27.55 22.67
C PRO A 37 3.90 -27.35 21.26
N LEU A 38 5.23 -27.49 21.12
CA LEU A 38 5.94 -27.50 19.84
C LEU A 38 5.43 -28.67 18.96
N PRO A 39 4.78 -28.42 17.82
CA PRO A 39 4.54 -29.47 16.84
C PRO A 39 5.80 -29.57 15.95
N TYR A 40 6.43 -30.74 16.00
CA TYR A 40 7.45 -31.35 15.13
C TYR A 40 8.28 -30.48 14.13
N PRO A 41 9.61 -30.72 14.05
CA PRO A 41 10.54 -29.94 13.22
C PRO A 41 10.38 -30.12 11.70
N THR A 42 9.73 -31.18 11.20
CA THR A 42 9.65 -31.45 9.75
C THR A 42 8.57 -30.63 9.04
N GLU A 43 7.38 -30.50 9.65
CA GLU A 43 6.28 -29.71 9.09
C GLU A 43 6.63 -28.21 9.07
N SER A 44 7.25 -27.71 10.14
CA SER A 44 7.71 -26.32 10.23
C SER A 44 8.78 -25.99 9.19
N VAL A 45 9.70 -26.91 8.90
CA VAL A 45 10.71 -26.75 7.84
C VAL A 45 10.09 -26.74 6.44
N LEU A 46 9.10 -27.61 6.16
CA LEU A 46 8.39 -27.61 4.87
C LEU A 46 7.62 -26.31 4.64
N TRP A 47 6.90 -25.83 5.66
CA TRP A 47 6.20 -24.55 5.60
C TRP A 47 7.14 -23.35 5.42
N TYR A 48 8.30 -23.39 6.07
CA TYR A 48 9.34 -22.38 5.88
C TYR A 48 9.88 -22.38 4.46
N ALA A 49 10.26 -23.55 3.94
CA ALA A 49 10.77 -23.70 2.58
C ALA A 49 9.74 -23.22 1.54
N TYR A 50 8.46 -23.54 1.77
CA TYR A 50 7.37 -23.07 0.93
C TYR A 50 7.20 -21.54 0.95
N ASN A 51 7.27 -20.92 2.13
CA ASN A 51 7.20 -19.46 2.26
C ASN A 51 8.41 -18.76 1.63
N VAL A 52 9.62 -19.31 1.80
CA VAL A 52 10.83 -18.78 1.15
C VAL A 52 10.71 -18.87 -0.38
N ALA A 53 10.20 -19.98 -0.91
CA ALA A 53 9.96 -20.13 -2.34
C ALA A 53 8.95 -19.11 -2.86
N ILE A 54 7.85 -18.90 -2.14
CA ILE A 54 6.83 -17.88 -2.43
C ILE A 54 7.48 -16.48 -2.48
N VAL A 55 8.24 -16.13 -1.45
CA VAL A 55 8.90 -14.82 -1.37
C VAL A 55 9.88 -14.62 -2.53
N ALA A 56 10.69 -15.63 -2.83
CA ALA A 56 11.65 -15.55 -3.93
C ALA A 56 10.96 -15.39 -5.29
N VAL A 57 9.93 -16.20 -5.57
CA VAL A 57 9.15 -16.11 -6.82
C VAL A 57 8.45 -14.75 -6.93
N GLY A 58 7.82 -14.28 -5.85
CA GLY A 58 7.14 -12.99 -5.83
C GLY A 58 8.08 -11.81 -6.09
N ILE A 59 9.30 -11.82 -5.52
CA ILE A 59 10.31 -10.79 -5.79
C ILE A 59 10.70 -10.83 -7.27
N VAL A 60 10.95 -12.01 -7.83
CA VAL A 60 11.33 -12.15 -9.25
C VAL A 60 10.22 -11.65 -10.16
N LEU A 61 8.95 -12.04 -9.91
CA LEU A 61 7.80 -11.61 -10.70
C LEU A 61 7.62 -10.09 -10.66
N ASN A 62 7.70 -9.47 -9.48
CA ASN A 62 7.60 -8.02 -9.34
C ASN A 62 8.76 -7.28 -10.04
N LEU A 63 9.99 -7.80 -9.98
CA LEU A 63 11.13 -7.23 -10.72
C LEU A 63 10.98 -7.35 -12.23
N VAL A 64 10.45 -8.47 -12.73
CA VAL A 64 10.12 -8.65 -14.15
C VAL A 64 9.03 -7.67 -14.58
N LEU A 65 7.98 -7.49 -13.75
CA LEU A 65 6.92 -6.52 -13.98
C LEU A 65 7.46 -5.08 -14.04
N ILE A 66 8.29 -4.68 -13.07
CA ILE A 66 8.96 -3.37 -13.05
C ILE A 66 9.76 -3.17 -14.34
N LYS A 67 10.58 -4.15 -14.73
CA LYS A 67 11.37 -4.08 -15.97
C LYS A 67 10.48 -3.95 -17.21
N GLY A 68 9.39 -4.71 -17.26
CA GLY A 68 8.41 -4.67 -18.36
C GLY A 68 7.74 -3.30 -18.48
N ILE A 69 7.31 -2.71 -17.37
CA ILE A 69 6.66 -1.40 -17.35
C ILE A 69 7.64 -0.28 -17.73
N VAL A 70 8.88 -0.32 -17.23
CA VAL A 70 9.92 0.67 -17.55
C VAL A 70 10.29 0.64 -19.05
N GLY A 71 10.23 -0.53 -19.68
CA GLY A 71 10.46 -0.68 -21.12
C GLY A 71 9.25 -0.30 -21.99
N ALA A 72 8.06 -0.19 -21.42
CA ALA A 72 6.82 0.12 -22.14
C ALA A 72 6.53 1.63 -22.18
N LYS A 73 5.63 2.04 -23.08
CA LYS A 73 5.12 3.41 -23.12
C LYS A 73 4.28 3.67 -21.86
N SER A 74 4.81 4.46 -20.94
CA SER A 74 4.17 4.81 -19.67
C SER A 74 2.76 5.40 -19.87
N SER A 75 1.75 4.70 -19.34
CA SER A 75 0.42 5.22 -19.05
C SER A 75 0.34 5.62 -17.57
N GLY A 76 -0.61 6.48 -17.20
CA GLY A 76 -0.79 6.89 -15.82
C GLY A 76 -1.11 5.72 -14.88
N ALA A 77 -1.93 4.77 -15.34
CA ALA A 77 -2.25 3.54 -14.61
C ALA A 77 -1.01 2.67 -14.40
N LEU A 78 -0.19 2.48 -15.43
CA LEU A 78 1.05 1.71 -15.33
C LEU A 78 2.05 2.32 -14.35
N LEU A 79 2.05 3.65 -14.18
CA LEU A 79 2.89 4.29 -13.15
C LEU A 79 2.44 3.96 -11.72
N PHE A 80 1.13 3.85 -11.46
CA PHE A 80 0.64 3.36 -10.17
C PHE A 80 1.02 1.89 -9.94
N VAL A 81 0.84 1.04 -10.96
CA VAL A 81 1.23 -0.38 -10.90
C VAL A 81 2.74 -0.51 -10.63
N LEU A 82 3.56 0.33 -11.26
CA LEU A 82 4.99 0.38 -10.98
C LEU A 82 5.29 0.70 -9.52
N GLN A 83 4.58 1.65 -8.91
CA GLN A 83 4.77 1.95 -7.49
C GLN A 83 4.32 0.78 -6.60
N ILE A 84 3.19 0.14 -6.91
CA ILE A 84 2.70 -1.04 -6.19
C ILE A 84 3.74 -2.16 -6.25
N ALA A 85 4.29 -2.46 -7.45
CA ALA A 85 5.31 -3.48 -7.61
C ALA A 85 6.59 -3.19 -6.80
N VAL A 86 7.00 -1.92 -6.68
CA VAL A 86 8.13 -1.52 -5.82
C VAL A 86 7.81 -1.78 -4.35
N VAL A 87 6.61 -1.41 -3.90
CA VAL A 87 6.17 -1.64 -2.52
C VAL A 87 6.01 -3.14 -2.24
N ASP A 88 5.57 -3.95 -3.19
CA ASP A 88 5.45 -5.39 -3.05
C ASP A 88 6.81 -6.06 -2.88
N VAL A 89 7.85 -5.61 -3.60
CA VAL A 89 9.24 -6.07 -3.37
C VAL A 89 9.69 -5.73 -1.95
N LEU A 90 9.41 -4.52 -1.45
CA LEU A 90 9.75 -4.13 -0.08
C LEU A 90 8.99 -4.98 0.94
N THR A 91 7.70 -5.21 0.71
CA THR A 91 6.83 -6.06 1.55
C THR A 91 7.38 -7.49 1.63
N LEU A 92 7.72 -8.07 0.48
CA LEU A 92 8.31 -9.40 0.40
C LEU A 92 9.72 -9.49 1.01
N ARG A 93 10.46 -8.37 1.11
CA ARG A 93 11.70 -8.34 1.88
C ARG A 93 11.41 -8.32 3.38
N THR A 94 10.46 -7.51 3.83
CA THR A 94 10.09 -7.45 5.26
C THR A 94 9.49 -8.74 5.79
N SER A 95 8.83 -9.52 4.93
CA SER A 95 8.23 -10.81 5.28
C SER A 95 9.23 -11.84 5.78
N ILE A 96 10.50 -11.72 5.39
CA ILE A 96 11.57 -12.63 5.84
C ILE A 96 11.75 -12.51 7.36
N TRP A 97 11.71 -11.30 7.90
CA TRP A 97 11.78 -11.06 9.35
C TRP A 97 10.53 -11.59 10.07
N GLU A 98 9.35 -11.37 9.49
CA GLU A 98 8.08 -11.86 10.02
C GLU A 98 8.04 -13.40 10.07
N LEU A 99 8.50 -14.06 9.01
CA LEU A 99 8.59 -15.52 8.92
C LEU A 99 9.56 -16.08 9.97
N HIS A 100 10.72 -15.45 10.13
CA HIS A 100 11.70 -15.85 11.14
C HIS A 100 11.14 -15.70 12.57
N TYR A 101 10.47 -14.59 12.84
CA TYR A 101 9.79 -14.34 14.11
C TYR A 101 8.69 -15.37 14.38
N HIS A 102 7.91 -15.74 13.37
CA HIS A 102 6.86 -16.75 13.49
C HIS A 102 7.38 -18.14 13.82
N LEU A 103 8.51 -18.53 13.24
CA LEU A 103 9.15 -19.82 13.49
C LEU A 103 9.73 -19.91 14.89
N ASN A 104 10.52 -18.90 15.28
CA ASN A 104 11.26 -18.94 16.53
C ASN A 104 10.41 -18.51 17.73
N ARG A 105 9.22 -17.93 17.50
CA ARG A 105 8.33 -17.39 18.53
C ARG A 105 9.01 -16.36 19.46
N THR A 106 10.14 -15.83 19.02
CA THR A 106 10.94 -14.82 19.69
C THR A 106 11.71 -14.00 18.66
N TRP A 107 11.99 -12.75 18.99
CA TRP A 107 12.77 -11.85 18.18
C TRP A 107 14.27 -12.11 18.38
N ALA A 108 14.91 -12.76 17.41
CA ALA A 108 16.34 -13.11 17.48
C ALA A 108 17.28 -12.04 16.89
N TYR A 109 16.72 -10.99 16.27
CA TYR A 109 17.53 -9.95 15.60
C TYR A 109 17.84 -8.78 16.54
N PRO A 110 18.88 -7.98 16.24
CA PRO A 110 19.16 -6.75 16.97
C PRO A 110 17.98 -5.77 16.95
N THR A 111 17.92 -4.88 17.94
CA THR A 111 16.90 -3.83 18.06
C THR A 111 16.75 -2.99 16.80
N ALA A 112 17.84 -2.68 16.11
CA ALA A 112 17.81 -1.94 14.83
C ALA A 112 17.00 -2.65 13.72
N HIS A 113 16.87 -3.98 13.78
CA HIS A 113 16.02 -4.70 12.83
C HIS A 113 14.55 -4.65 13.24
N CYS A 114 14.25 -4.54 14.55
CA CYS A 114 12.89 -4.38 15.04
C CYS A 114 12.32 -3.02 14.59
N THR A 115 13.11 -1.95 14.73
CA THR A 115 12.72 -0.60 14.25
C THR A 115 12.50 -0.59 12.74
N LEU A 116 13.43 -1.18 11.98
CA LEU A 116 13.30 -1.28 10.52
C LEU A 116 12.08 -2.11 10.11
N TYR A 117 11.86 -3.26 10.73
CA TYR A 117 10.71 -4.12 10.43
C TYR A 117 9.38 -3.41 10.71
N SER A 118 9.23 -2.83 11.91
CA SER A 118 8.00 -2.17 12.34
C SER A 118 7.65 -0.99 11.42
N GLY A 119 8.63 -0.11 11.15
CA GLY A 119 8.42 1.04 10.29
C GLY A 119 8.19 0.67 8.82
N LEU A 120 8.98 -0.26 8.25
CA LEU A 120 8.81 -0.68 6.85
C LEU A 120 7.49 -1.42 6.61
N GLU A 121 7.04 -2.22 7.58
CA GLU A 121 5.78 -2.93 7.46
C GLU A 121 4.58 -1.96 7.43
N SER A 122 4.54 -0.97 8.33
CA SER A 122 3.49 0.06 8.29
C SER A 122 3.56 0.87 7.00
N PHE A 123 4.77 1.31 6.62
CA PHE A 123 5.02 2.04 5.40
C PHE A 123 4.48 1.31 4.17
N CYS A 124 4.81 0.02 4.02
CA CYS A 124 4.36 -0.78 2.88
C CYS A 124 2.85 -0.97 2.91
N CYS A 125 2.26 -1.30 4.07
CA CYS A 125 0.82 -1.46 4.21
C CYS A 125 0.05 -0.20 3.78
N VAL A 126 0.49 0.97 4.23
CA VAL A 126 -0.11 2.27 3.89
C VAL A 126 0.13 2.58 2.41
N ALA A 127 1.36 2.46 1.92
CA ALA A 127 1.68 2.75 0.53
C ALA A 127 0.83 1.90 -0.44
N THR A 128 0.73 0.59 -0.24
CA THR A 128 -0.04 -0.31 -1.12
C THR A 128 -1.51 0.11 -1.20
N VAL A 129 -2.19 0.32 -0.06
CA VAL A 129 -3.62 0.67 -0.07
C VAL A 129 -3.88 2.02 -0.72
N TYR A 130 -3.06 3.03 -0.43
CA TYR A 130 -3.23 4.37 -1.01
C TYR A 130 -2.84 4.41 -2.49
N PHE A 131 -1.90 3.58 -2.95
CA PHE A 131 -1.63 3.44 -4.39
C PHE A 131 -2.78 2.76 -5.13
N ILE A 132 -3.43 1.74 -4.54
CA ILE A 132 -4.65 1.14 -5.11
C ILE A 132 -5.79 2.16 -5.18
N ILE A 133 -6.00 2.93 -4.11
CA ILE A 133 -6.99 4.03 -4.10
C ILE A 133 -6.66 5.07 -5.18
N GLY A 134 -5.39 5.45 -5.31
CA GLY A 134 -4.91 6.37 -6.34
C GLY A 134 -5.14 5.86 -7.76
N LEU A 135 -4.87 4.57 -8.00
CA LEU A 135 -5.18 3.89 -9.26
C LEU A 135 -6.68 3.92 -9.55
N ASN A 136 -7.54 3.66 -8.54
CA ASN A 136 -8.99 3.72 -8.70
C ASN A 136 -9.43 5.13 -9.13
N PHE A 137 -8.95 6.17 -8.45
CA PHE A 137 -9.24 7.56 -8.84
C PHE A 137 -8.74 7.89 -10.25
N HIS A 138 -7.55 7.42 -10.62
CA HIS A 138 -7.01 7.62 -11.95
C HIS A 138 -7.86 6.92 -13.03
N SER A 139 -8.31 5.68 -12.79
CA SER A 139 -9.19 4.94 -13.70
C SER A 139 -10.56 5.61 -13.83
N ILE A 140 -11.13 6.08 -12.71
CA ILE A 140 -12.39 6.85 -12.67
C ILE A 140 -12.27 8.14 -13.48
N ALA A 141 -11.17 8.87 -13.31
CA ALA A 141 -10.95 10.15 -13.97
C ALA A 141 -10.68 9.96 -15.47
N SER A 142 -9.89 8.94 -15.84
CA SER A 142 -9.64 8.57 -17.23
C SER A 142 -10.93 8.18 -17.96
N TYR A 143 -11.81 7.42 -17.29
CA TYR A 143 -13.13 7.10 -17.82
C TYR A 143 -13.99 8.35 -18.03
N ASN A 144 -14.05 9.26 -17.06
CA ASN A 144 -14.84 10.50 -17.20
C ASN A 144 -14.35 11.36 -18.36
N LEU A 145 -13.03 11.48 -18.50
CA LEU A 145 -12.41 12.20 -19.59
C LEU A 145 -12.75 11.56 -20.94
N ALA A 146 -12.69 10.24 -21.04
CA ALA A 146 -13.07 9.51 -22.26
C ALA A 146 -14.54 9.75 -22.63
N VAL A 147 -15.46 9.69 -21.66
CA VAL A 147 -16.89 9.96 -21.88
C VAL A 147 -17.13 11.42 -22.30
N GLU A 148 -16.44 12.39 -21.68
CA GLU A 148 -16.55 13.81 -22.04
C GLU A 148 -16.06 14.06 -23.47
N LEU A 149 -14.94 13.44 -23.85
CA LEU A 149 -14.40 13.55 -25.21
C LEU A 149 -15.34 12.94 -26.25
N ALA A 150 -15.92 11.76 -25.98
CA ALA A 150 -16.90 11.12 -26.85
C ALA A 150 -18.16 11.98 -27.03
N LYS A 151 -18.68 12.55 -25.93
CA LYS A 151 -19.84 13.45 -25.98
C LYS A 151 -19.55 14.71 -26.81
N ASN A 152 -18.38 15.31 -26.62
CA ASN A 152 -18.00 16.51 -27.35
C ASN A 152 -17.82 16.21 -28.85
N ALA A 153 -17.22 15.07 -29.20
CA ALA A 153 -17.04 14.64 -30.59
C ALA A 153 -18.36 14.55 -31.35
N LEU A 154 -19.39 13.93 -30.74
CA LEU A 154 -20.74 13.86 -31.29
C LEU A 154 -21.34 15.26 -31.53
N THR A 155 -21.20 16.16 -30.55
CA THR A 155 -21.75 17.53 -30.70
C THR A 155 -21.02 18.39 -31.73
N THR A 156 -19.71 18.19 -31.95
CA THR A 156 -18.97 18.88 -33.02
C THR A 156 -19.23 18.31 -34.39
N SER A 157 -19.42 16.98 -34.52
CA SER A 157 -19.77 16.35 -35.80
C SER A 157 -21.10 16.86 -36.33
N ASP A 158 -22.07 17.10 -35.46
CA ASP A 158 -23.37 17.67 -35.84
C ASP A 158 -23.27 19.14 -36.27
N ALA A 159 -22.33 19.91 -35.68
CA ALA A 159 -22.10 21.31 -36.03
C ALA A 159 -21.30 21.48 -37.33
N GLU A 160 -20.33 20.61 -37.61
CA GLU A 160 -19.57 20.60 -38.87
C GLU A 160 -20.44 20.10 -40.04
N MET A 161 -21.26 19.05 -39.85
CA MET A 161 -22.24 18.63 -40.87
C MET A 161 -23.33 19.69 -41.12
N ALA A 162 -23.75 20.44 -40.09
CA ALA A 162 -24.69 21.54 -40.26
C ALA A 162 -24.07 22.77 -40.95
N ALA A 163 -22.76 22.98 -40.80
CA ALA A 163 -22.03 24.05 -41.49
C ALA A 163 -21.72 23.69 -42.95
N GLU A 164 -21.36 22.44 -43.25
CA GLU A 164 -21.10 21.99 -44.63
C GLU A 164 -22.38 21.94 -45.47
N SER A 165 -23.55 21.62 -44.90
CA SER A 165 -24.82 21.63 -45.68
C SER A 165 -25.35 23.04 -46.00
N LEU A 166 -24.73 24.11 -45.47
CA LEU A 166 -25.10 25.50 -45.76
C LEU A 166 -24.08 26.25 -46.62
N THR A 167 -22.96 25.63 -47.02
CA THR A 167 -21.91 26.29 -47.81
C THR A 167 -21.57 25.63 -49.15
N ASP A 168 -22.20 24.51 -49.50
CA ASP A 168 -21.90 23.74 -50.72
C ASP A 168 -22.60 24.27 -51.99
N GLU A 169 -22.61 25.59 -52.21
CA GLU A 169 -23.04 26.17 -53.49
C GLU A 169 -22.12 27.26 -54.07
N ASN A 170 -21.04 27.69 -53.40
CA ASN A 170 -20.16 28.72 -53.97
C ASN A 170 -18.71 28.62 -53.49
N SER A 171 -17.88 27.79 -54.11
CA SER A 171 -16.45 28.13 -54.23
C SER A 171 -15.86 27.60 -55.54
N TYR A 172 -15.76 28.51 -56.50
CA TYR A 172 -14.94 28.39 -57.69
C TYR A 172 -13.46 28.34 -57.28
N GLU A 173 -12.70 27.49 -57.97
CA GLU A 173 -11.24 27.43 -57.95
C GLU A 173 -10.58 28.81 -58.09
N VAL A 174 -9.64 29.12 -57.20
CA VAL A 174 -8.44 29.88 -57.57
C VAL A 174 -7.23 29.22 -56.91
N ALA A 175 -6.57 28.36 -57.68
CA ALA A 175 -5.20 27.96 -57.40
C ALA A 175 -4.30 29.20 -57.47
N THR A 176 -3.76 29.61 -56.33
CA THR A 176 -2.53 30.40 -56.29
C THR A 176 -1.53 29.73 -55.39
N ASP A 177 -0.50 29.23 -56.04
CA ASP A 177 0.68 28.57 -55.52
C ASP A 177 1.42 29.42 -54.48
N THR A 178 1.81 28.73 -53.40
CA THR A 178 3.11 28.82 -52.71
C THR A 178 3.49 30.15 -52.04
N ILE A 179 4.08 30.06 -50.84
CA ILE A 179 4.60 31.19 -50.00
C ILE A 179 3.59 31.74 -48.96
N SER A 180 2.83 30.87 -48.31
CA SER A 180 2.36 31.14 -46.94
C SER A 180 2.46 29.90 -46.05
N GLN A 181 3.58 29.18 -46.14
CA GLN A 181 3.98 28.18 -45.16
C GLN A 181 4.54 28.86 -43.90
N LYS A 182 3.80 29.84 -43.37
CA LYS A 182 4.13 30.53 -42.13
C LYS A 182 3.60 29.71 -40.97
N ARG A 183 4.21 28.53 -40.78
CA ARG A 183 4.30 27.74 -39.53
C ARG A 183 3.22 28.10 -38.48
N SER A 184 1.94 27.87 -38.79
CA SER A 184 0.94 27.72 -37.74
C SER A 184 1.19 26.33 -37.18
N LEU A 185 2.10 26.29 -36.20
CA LEU A 185 2.21 25.15 -35.31
C LEU A 185 0.92 25.22 -34.47
N THR A 186 -0.18 24.75 -35.04
CA THR A 186 -1.40 24.45 -34.33
C THR A 186 -1.01 23.37 -33.34
N ILE A 187 -0.59 23.82 -32.15
CA ILE A 187 -0.42 22.98 -30.99
C ILE A 187 -1.77 22.28 -30.84
N ASP A 188 -1.81 21.01 -31.20
CA ASP A 188 -3.02 20.21 -31.08
C ASP A 188 -3.29 20.00 -29.58
N TYR A 189 -4.06 20.92 -29.01
CA TYR A 189 -4.46 20.88 -27.61
C TYR A 189 -5.29 19.62 -27.31
N ARG A 190 -5.78 18.86 -28.30
CA ARG A 190 -6.41 17.54 -28.07
C ARG A 190 -5.44 16.54 -27.44
N TYR A 191 -4.15 16.58 -27.80
CA TYR A 191 -3.17 15.61 -27.29
C TYR A 191 -2.80 15.88 -25.82
N LYS A 192 -2.77 17.16 -25.40
CA LYS A 192 -2.49 17.57 -24.01
C LYS A 192 -3.69 17.33 -23.08
N ARG A 193 -4.92 17.38 -23.61
CA ARG A 193 -6.15 17.12 -22.83
C ARG A 193 -6.36 15.63 -22.50
N ARG A 194 -5.66 14.69 -23.15
CA ARG A 194 -5.85 13.24 -22.98
C ARG A 194 -5.07 12.60 -21.82
N ARG A 195 -4.11 13.29 -21.20
CA ARG A 195 -3.27 12.70 -20.13
C ARG A 195 -3.51 13.39 -18.79
N ILE A 196 -4.00 12.61 -17.83
CA ILE A 196 -4.15 13.04 -16.44
C ILE A 196 -2.78 12.90 -15.76
N SER A 197 -2.28 13.98 -15.16
CA SER A 197 -1.03 13.95 -14.41
C SER A 197 -1.16 13.06 -13.18
N VAL A 198 -0.28 12.06 -13.06
CA VAL A 198 -0.24 11.12 -11.93
C VAL A 198 0.92 11.34 -10.98
N LEU A 199 1.87 12.21 -11.35
CA LEU A 199 3.08 12.46 -10.55
C LEU A 199 2.75 13.02 -9.16
N PHE A 200 1.87 14.03 -9.10
CA PHE A 200 1.51 14.66 -7.84
C PHE A 200 0.76 13.69 -6.89
N PRO A 201 -0.28 12.94 -7.34
CA PRO A 201 -0.88 11.89 -6.52
C PRO A 201 0.13 10.85 -6.01
N ILE A 202 1.08 10.41 -6.84
CA ILE A 202 2.09 9.44 -6.45
C ILE A 202 2.99 9.99 -5.33
N LEU A 203 3.48 11.22 -5.47
CA LEU A 203 4.30 11.88 -4.44
C LEU A 203 3.52 12.07 -3.13
N LEU A 204 2.23 12.41 -3.22
CA LEU A 204 1.36 12.54 -2.06
C LEU A 204 1.22 11.21 -1.30
N VAL A 205 1.02 10.10 -2.02
CA VAL A 205 0.94 8.77 -1.40
C VAL A 205 2.23 8.42 -0.68
N TRP A 206 3.39 8.64 -1.31
CA TRP A 206 4.68 8.42 -0.65
C TRP A 206 4.84 9.29 0.61
N PHE A 207 4.46 10.56 0.54
CA PHE A 207 4.53 11.47 1.68
C PHE A 207 3.66 10.98 2.85
N ILE A 208 2.42 10.55 2.58
CA ILE A 208 1.52 10.00 3.60
C ILE A 208 2.12 8.73 4.22
N ALA A 209 2.65 7.81 3.40
CA ALA A 209 3.24 6.56 3.88
C ALA A 209 4.49 6.79 4.74
N VAL A 210 5.38 7.70 4.34
CA VAL A 210 6.54 8.10 5.17
C VAL A 210 6.05 8.74 6.46
N SER A 211 5.12 9.69 6.39
CA SER A 211 4.65 10.42 7.56
C SER A 211 3.99 9.52 8.60
N GLU A 212 3.25 8.49 8.19
CA GLU A 212 2.58 7.56 9.10
C GLU A 212 3.55 6.56 9.73
N SER A 213 4.60 6.16 9.02
CA SER A 213 5.58 5.19 9.52
C SER A 213 6.63 5.78 10.46
N VAL A 214 6.85 7.10 10.45
CA VAL A 214 7.84 7.78 11.32
C VAL A 214 7.68 7.44 12.81
N PRO A 215 6.49 7.53 13.44
CA PRO A 215 6.32 7.14 14.83
C PRO A 215 6.75 5.70 15.11
N LEU A 216 6.51 4.77 14.17
CA LEU A 216 6.89 3.36 14.34
C LEU A 216 8.39 3.13 14.18
N PHE A 217 9.07 3.92 13.36
CA PHE A 217 10.54 3.91 13.31
C PHE A 217 11.17 4.45 14.61
N LEU A 218 10.52 5.41 15.27
CA LEU A 218 11.05 6.07 16.47
C LEU A 218 10.75 5.30 17.76
N TYR A 219 9.58 4.66 17.86
CA TYR A 219 9.09 4.06 19.10
C TYR A 219 9.16 2.53 19.14
N ALA A 220 9.56 1.86 18.06
CA ALA A 220 9.73 0.41 18.08
C ALA A 220 11.00 -0.01 18.86
N ASP A 221 10.86 -0.97 19.76
CA ASP A 221 11.97 -1.51 20.54
C ASP A 221 11.75 -2.99 20.90
N THR A 222 12.79 -3.65 21.37
CA THR A 222 12.79 -5.03 21.82
C THR A 222 12.62 -5.11 23.33
N VAL A 223 11.56 -5.76 23.80
CA VAL A 223 11.30 -6.03 25.22
C VAL A 223 11.68 -7.45 25.57
N THR A 224 12.41 -7.62 26.67
CA THR A 224 12.69 -8.90 27.30
C THR A 224 11.59 -9.24 28.30
N VAL A 225 10.85 -10.33 28.07
CA VAL A 225 9.92 -10.85 29.07
C VAL A 225 10.67 -11.87 29.95
N PRO A 226 10.80 -11.62 31.26
CA PRO A 226 11.44 -12.56 32.18
C PRO A 226 10.64 -13.87 32.26
N VAL A 227 11.35 -14.99 32.40
CA VAL A 227 10.74 -16.31 32.53
C VAL A 227 10.16 -16.42 33.95
N PRO A 228 8.89 -16.84 34.12
CA PRO A 228 8.30 -17.00 35.44
C PRO A 228 9.13 -17.98 36.28
N GLU A 229 9.40 -17.59 37.54
CA GLU A 229 10.23 -18.35 38.48
C GLU A 229 9.70 -19.81 38.62
N GLY A 230 10.44 -20.77 38.05
CA GLY A 230 10.09 -22.19 38.11
C GLY A 230 10.60 -23.03 36.94
N ASP A 231 10.75 -22.43 35.75
CA ASP A 231 11.23 -23.11 34.54
C ASP A 231 12.71 -22.77 34.27
N THR A 232 13.62 -23.58 34.79
CA THR A 232 15.09 -23.38 34.67
C THR A 232 15.65 -23.66 33.27
N GLU A 233 14.83 -24.10 32.31
CA GLU A 233 15.26 -24.43 30.94
C GLU A 233 14.78 -23.46 29.86
N GLN A 234 13.95 -22.44 30.18
CA GLN A 234 13.49 -21.49 29.16
C GLN A 234 14.45 -20.30 29.05
N HIS A 235 14.91 -20.02 27.83
CA HIS A 235 15.62 -18.80 27.51
C HIS A 235 14.68 -17.58 27.57
N ALA A 236 15.21 -16.43 27.99
CA ALA A 236 14.47 -15.16 27.99
C ALA A 236 13.89 -14.89 26.59
N LYS A 237 12.61 -14.54 26.53
CA LYS A 237 11.92 -14.28 25.26
C LYS A 237 11.98 -12.79 24.94
N HIS A 238 12.52 -12.48 23.79
CA HIS A 238 12.53 -11.13 23.23
C HIS A 238 11.32 -10.93 22.31
N TYR A 239 10.65 -9.79 22.43
CA TYR A 239 9.53 -9.38 21.59
C TYR A 239 9.81 -8.02 20.99
N CYS A 240 9.50 -7.84 19.70
CA CYS A 240 9.52 -6.53 19.05
C CYS A 240 8.17 -5.85 19.27
N THR A 241 8.14 -4.72 19.96
CA THR A 241 6.92 -3.98 20.32
C THR A 241 7.14 -2.47 20.23
N VAL A 242 6.07 -1.68 20.35
CA VAL A 242 6.13 -0.21 20.32
C VAL A 242 6.09 0.30 21.75
N LEU A 243 7.17 0.96 22.20
CA LEU A 243 7.27 1.58 23.52
C LEU A 243 6.74 3.01 23.47
N VAL A 244 5.71 3.27 24.27
CA VAL A 244 5.07 4.58 24.41
C VAL A 244 5.17 5.05 25.85
N ASN A 245 5.88 6.15 26.07
CA ASN A 245 6.27 6.60 27.42
C ASN A 245 5.10 7.08 28.31
N THR A 246 3.92 7.39 27.76
CA THR A 246 2.76 7.84 28.56
C THR A 246 1.43 7.31 28.01
N LEU A 247 0.47 7.03 28.90
CA LEU A 247 -0.89 6.56 28.56
C LEU A 247 -1.63 7.53 27.62
N ALA A 248 -1.44 8.84 27.80
CA ALA A 248 -2.04 9.87 26.94
C ALA A 248 -1.45 9.86 25.52
N ASN A 249 -0.12 9.76 25.40
CA ASN A 249 0.55 9.67 24.09
C ASN A 249 0.21 8.34 23.40
N HIS A 250 0.12 7.25 24.16
CA HIS A 250 -0.32 5.96 23.63
C HIS A 250 -1.71 6.05 23.01
N SER A 251 -2.68 6.68 23.69
CA SER A 251 -4.05 6.82 23.19
C SER A 251 -4.12 7.65 21.90
N ILE A 252 -3.36 8.74 21.82
CA ILE A 252 -3.32 9.61 20.64
C ILE A 252 -2.67 8.90 19.44
N VAL A 253 -1.51 8.27 19.66
CA VAL A 253 -0.79 7.52 18.61
C VAL A 253 -1.66 6.37 18.11
N ARG A 254 -2.26 5.60 19.03
CA ARG A 254 -3.21 4.53 18.73
C ARG A 254 -4.39 5.00 17.89
N PHE A 255 -5.06 6.09 18.30
CA PHE A 255 -6.18 6.64 17.53
C PHE A 255 -5.75 7.11 16.14
N MET A 256 -4.59 7.77 16.03
CA MET A 256 -4.04 8.21 14.76
C MET A 256 -3.74 7.02 13.83
N VAL A 257 -3.07 5.99 14.33
CA VAL A 257 -2.72 4.78 13.58
C VAL A 257 -3.99 4.06 13.10
N ILE A 258 -4.96 3.81 13.99
CA ILE A 258 -6.25 3.21 13.59
C ILE A 258 -6.93 4.05 12.51
N SER A 259 -7.02 5.36 12.71
CA SER A 259 -7.77 6.24 11.80
C SER A 259 -7.14 6.30 10.41
N ILE A 260 -5.81 6.47 10.34
CA ILE A 260 -5.08 6.66 9.07
C ILE A 260 -4.81 5.33 8.36
N ARG A 261 -4.60 4.23 9.10
CA ARG A 261 -4.24 2.92 8.54
C ARG A 261 -5.45 2.04 8.24
N ILE A 262 -6.53 2.16 9.02
CA ILE A 262 -7.69 1.27 8.92
C ILE A 262 -8.91 2.04 8.43
N ILE A 263 -9.40 3.02 9.17
CA ILE A 263 -10.72 3.63 8.90
C ILE A 263 -10.72 4.40 7.58
N LEU A 264 -9.77 5.32 7.38
CA LEU A 264 -9.75 6.18 6.19
C LEU A 264 -9.47 5.38 4.90
N PRO A 265 -8.48 4.48 4.84
CA PRO A 265 -8.22 3.69 3.65
C PRO A 265 -9.35 2.72 3.32
N THR A 266 -9.96 2.07 4.32
CA THR A 266 -11.09 1.15 4.06
C THR A 266 -12.30 1.88 3.49
N ALA A 267 -12.68 3.01 4.08
CA ALA A 267 -13.78 3.83 3.57
C ALA A 267 -13.50 4.33 2.14
N ALA A 268 -12.30 4.87 1.90
CA ALA A 268 -11.89 5.34 0.58
C ALA A 268 -11.83 4.21 -0.46
N LEU A 269 -11.30 3.04 -0.09
CA LEU A 269 -11.24 1.87 -0.96
C LEU A 269 -12.65 1.38 -1.34
N LEU A 270 -13.58 1.29 -0.38
CA LEU A 270 -14.96 0.86 -0.64
C LEU A 270 -15.71 1.84 -1.56
N ILE A 271 -15.60 3.14 -1.32
CA ILE A 271 -16.21 4.17 -2.15
C ILE A 271 -15.65 4.10 -3.58
N THR A 272 -14.32 4.06 -3.70
CA THR A 272 -13.66 4.07 -5.01
C THR A 272 -13.90 2.76 -5.77
N LEU A 273 -13.90 1.61 -5.11
CA LEU A 273 -14.25 0.32 -5.71
C LEU A 273 -15.70 0.31 -6.22
N THR A 274 -16.64 0.82 -5.43
CA THR A 274 -18.04 0.92 -5.87
C THR A 274 -18.16 1.79 -7.12
N GLN A 275 -17.45 2.93 -7.14
CA GLN A 275 -17.44 3.83 -8.29
C GLN A 275 -16.77 3.21 -9.53
N THR A 276 -15.66 2.49 -9.39
CA THR A 276 -14.99 1.82 -10.52
C THR A 276 -15.87 0.72 -11.10
N VAL A 277 -16.51 -0.09 -10.25
CA VAL A 277 -17.44 -1.15 -10.66
C VAL A 277 -18.65 -0.57 -11.40
N VAL A 278 -19.31 0.45 -10.83
CA VAL A 278 -20.46 1.11 -11.49
C VAL A 278 -20.07 1.68 -12.85
N LYS A 279 -18.91 2.32 -12.95
CA LYS A 279 -18.41 2.86 -14.23
C LYS A 279 -18.06 1.78 -15.23
N PHE A 280 -17.47 0.67 -14.78
CA PHE A 280 -17.18 -0.47 -15.63
C PHE A 280 -18.46 -1.07 -16.23
N TYR A 281 -19.51 -1.25 -15.42
CA TYR A 281 -20.81 -1.71 -15.90
C TYR A 281 -21.47 -0.71 -16.86
N ARG A 282 -21.39 0.60 -16.58
CA ARG A 282 -21.90 1.64 -17.50
C ARG A 282 -21.14 1.66 -18.82
N GLY A 283 -19.82 1.49 -18.80
CA GLY A 283 -18.96 1.42 -19.98
C GLY A 283 -19.37 0.32 -20.95
N LYS A 284 -19.81 -0.83 -20.42
CA LYS A 284 -20.28 -1.97 -21.24
C LYS A 284 -21.56 -1.69 -22.04
N ASN A 285 -22.37 -0.73 -21.61
CA ASN A 285 -23.64 -0.38 -22.25
C ASN A 285 -23.51 0.75 -23.30
N PHE A 286 -22.31 1.28 -23.55
CA PHE A 286 -22.10 2.25 -24.62
C PHE A 286 -22.10 1.55 -25.99
N THR A 287 -22.98 2.01 -26.89
CA THR A 287 -23.22 1.48 -28.24
C THR A 287 -22.13 1.85 -29.26
N GLN A 288 -21.14 2.66 -28.88
CA GLN A 288 -19.95 2.95 -29.68
C GLN A 288 -18.71 2.31 -29.03
N PRO A 289 -18.46 1.02 -29.29
CA PRO A 289 -17.36 0.27 -28.69
C PRO A 289 -15.97 0.63 -29.25
N ASP A 290 -15.88 1.37 -30.37
CA ASP A 290 -14.61 1.52 -31.10
C ASP A 290 -13.75 2.73 -30.66
N GLU A 291 -14.25 3.63 -29.81
CA GLU A 291 -13.48 4.83 -29.38
C GLU A 291 -13.28 5.00 -27.87
N ILE A 292 -13.94 4.21 -27.00
CA ILE A 292 -13.51 4.14 -25.60
C ILE A 292 -12.24 3.29 -25.56
N ASP A 293 -11.13 3.99 -25.78
CA ASP A 293 -9.74 3.54 -25.78
C ASP A 293 -9.56 2.30 -24.89
N GLU A 294 -9.17 1.17 -25.48
CA GLU A 294 -8.99 -0.15 -24.81
C GLU A 294 -8.16 -0.01 -23.52
N ASN A 295 -7.26 0.96 -23.51
CA ASN A 295 -6.46 1.40 -22.37
C ASN A 295 -7.27 1.77 -21.13
N VAL A 296 -8.42 2.44 -21.29
CA VAL A 296 -9.31 2.84 -20.18
C VAL A 296 -10.06 1.64 -19.61
N ALA A 297 -10.56 0.75 -20.48
CA ALA A 297 -11.21 -0.47 -20.06
C ALA A 297 -10.23 -1.41 -19.33
N PHE A 298 -8.99 -1.52 -19.83
CA PHE A 298 -7.91 -2.24 -19.17
C PHE A 298 -7.61 -1.66 -17.78
N ALA A 299 -7.43 -0.34 -17.66
CA ALA A 299 -7.16 0.31 -16.38
C ALA A 299 -8.29 0.12 -15.35
N LEU A 300 -9.56 0.11 -15.78
CA LEU A 300 -10.71 -0.19 -14.91
C LEU A 300 -10.71 -1.64 -14.43
N LYS A 301 -10.50 -2.62 -15.34
CA LYS A 301 -10.44 -4.05 -14.99
C LYS A 301 -9.33 -4.32 -13.98
N LEU A 302 -8.14 -3.77 -14.24
CA LEU A 302 -6.97 -3.90 -13.38
C LEU A 302 -7.22 -3.29 -11.98
N SER A 303 -7.79 -2.10 -11.93
CA SER A 303 -8.17 -1.40 -10.68
C SER A 303 -9.17 -2.20 -9.85
N ILE A 304 -10.21 -2.77 -10.47
CA ILE A 304 -11.20 -3.62 -9.79
C ILE A 304 -10.54 -4.88 -9.25
N PHE A 305 -9.72 -5.54 -10.07
CA PHE A 305 -9.02 -6.76 -9.70
C PHE A 305 -8.07 -6.55 -8.52
N LEU A 306 -7.24 -5.52 -8.56
CA LEU A 306 -6.32 -5.16 -7.48
C LEU A 306 -7.07 -4.81 -6.19
N SER A 307 -8.15 -4.03 -6.29
CA SER A 307 -8.96 -3.64 -5.12
C SER A 307 -9.63 -4.84 -4.46
N LEU A 308 -10.22 -5.75 -5.24
CA LEU A 308 -10.87 -6.96 -4.73
C LEU A 308 -9.85 -7.92 -4.12
N SER A 309 -8.73 -8.16 -4.82
CA SER A 309 -7.65 -8.98 -4.30
C SER A 309 -7.13 -8.43 -2.98
N TYR A 310 -6.83 -7.12 -2.92
CA TYR A 310 -6.39 -6.49 -1.69
C TYR A 310 -7.42 -6.62 -0.56
N ALA A 311 -8.71 -6.39 -0.84
CA ALA A 311 -9.76 -6.53 0.17
C ALA A 311 -9.84 -7.95 0.73
N ILE A 312 -9.77 -8.98 -0.13
CA ILE A 312 -9.85 -10.39 0.29
C ILE A 312 -8.61 -10.79 1.09
N PHE A 313 -7.41 -10.52 0.58
CA PHE A 313 -6.17 -10.99 1.19
C PHE A 313 -5.70 -10.16 2.37
N SER A 314 -6.12 -8.89 2.48
CA SER A 314 -5.75 -8.01 3.58
C SER A 314 -6.78 -7.99 4.71
N PHE A 315 -8.00 -8.49 4.48
CA PHE A 315 -9.07 -8.49 5.49
C PHE A 315 -8.61 -9.09 6.83
N GLN A 316 -7.92 -10.22 6.76
CA GLN A 316 -7.49 -10.94 7.95
C GLN A 316 -6.34 -10.24 8.69
N ARG A 317 -5.43 -9.56 7.98
CA ARG A 317 -4.38 -8.73 8.60
C ARG A 317 -4.97 -7.46 9.22
N LEU A 318 -5.92 -6.81 8.53
CA LEU A 318 -6.64 -5.65 9.06
C LEU A 318 -7.44 -6.00 10.32
N TYR A 319 -8.16 -7.13 10.30
CA TYR A 319 -8.93 -7.58 11.45
C TYR A 319 -8.02 -7.94 12.64
N GLY A 320 -6.90 -8.61 12.39
CA GLY A 320 -5.90 -8.91 13.43
C GLY A 320 -5.31 -7.65 14.06
N SER A 321 -4.90 -6.68 13.22
CA SER A 321 -4.39 -5.39 13.69
C SER A 321 -5.45 -4.61 14.46
N LEU A 322 -6.70 -4.58 13.97
CA LEU A 322 -7.80 -3.90 14.66
C LEU A 322 -8.10 -4.53 16.03
N LEU A 323 -8.07 -5.86 16.13
CA LEU A 323 -8.32 -6.57 17.39
C LEU A 323 -7.23 -6.26 18.42
N GLN A 324 -5.96 -6.31 18.01
CA GLN A 324 -4.82 -5.94 18.85
C GLN A 324 -4.92 -4.48 19.30
N GLU A 325 -5.32 -3.59 18.40
CA GLU A 325 -5.44 -2.17 18.65
C GLU A 325 -6.78 -1.76 19.30
N ILE A 326 -7.70 -2.68 19.60
CA ILE A 326 -8.95 -2.41 20.36
C ILE A 326 -8.87 -2.98 21.78
N LEU A 327 -8.08 -4.04 22.00
CA LEU A 327 -7.90 -4.61 23.34
C LEU A 327 -7.23 -3.56 24.26
N PRO A 328 -7.85 -3.24 25.41
CA PRO A 328 -7.40 -2.14 26.27
C PRO A 328 -6.21 -2.51 27.17
N GLU A 329 -5.89 -3.79 27.29
CA GLU A 329 -4.77 -4.24 28.12
C GLU A 329 -3.48 -4.23 27.32
N SER A 330 -2.49 -3.49 27.83
CA SER A 330 -1.08 -3.48 27.44
C SER A 330 -0.39 -4.80 27.77
N TYR A 331 -1.06 -5.93 27.54
CA TYR A 331 -0.36 -7.19 27.44
C TYR A 331 0.58 -7.05 26.25
N VAL A 332 1.81 -7.52 26.41
CA VAL A 332 2.72 -7.83 25.31
C VAL A 332 2.07 -8.99 24.55
N VAL A 333 0.95 -8.72 23.88
CA VAL A 333 0.25 -9.69 23.06
C VAL A 333 1.09 -9.81 21.81
N SER A 334 1.55 -11.02 21.54
CA SER A 334 2.09 -11.35 20.23
C SER A 334 1.19 -10.74 19.16
N LYS A 335 1.78 -9.99 18.22
CA LYS A 335 1.11 -9.32 17.10
C LYS A 335 0.11 -10.20 16.33
N TYR A 336 0.30 -11.50 16.44
CA TYR A 336 -0.67 -12.50 16.01
C TYR A 336 -1.31 -13.09 17.26
N PRO A 337 -2.66 -13.24 17.29
CA PRO A 337 -3.32 -14.11 18.26
C PRO A 337 -2.58 -15.45 18.35
N LEU A 338 -2.76 -16.18 19.45
CA LEU A 338 -2.31 -17.58 19.62
C LEU A 338 -3.00 -18.53 18.62
N PHE A 339 -3.10 -18.15 17.36
CA PHE A 339 -3.25 -19.04 16.24
C PHE A 339 -2.09 -20.05 16.30
N GLY A 340 -2.45 -21.32 16.15
CA GLY A 340 -1.46 -22.37 15.93
C GLY A 340 -0.50 -21.93 14.81
N PRO A 341 0.79 -22.28 14.87
CA PRO A 341 1.79 -21.83 13.90
C PRO A 341 1.34 -22.07 12.46
N LEU A 342 0.61 -23.16 12.21
CA LEU A 342 0.04 -23.52 10.91
C LEU A 342 -1.02 -22.54 10.39
N VAL A 343 -1.84 -21.97 11.28
CA VAL A 343 -2.84 -20.95 10.93
C VAL A 343 -2.16 -19.60 10.67
N GLY A 344 -1.19 -19.19 11.50
CA GLY A 344 -0.41 -17.97 11.23
C GLY A 344 0.36 -18.05 9.91
N LEU A 345 1.02 -19.19 9.64
CA LEU A 345 1.74 -19.45 8.41
C LEU A 345 0.83 -19.51 7.18
N SER A 346 -0.32 -20.17 7.23
CA SER A 346 -1.25 -20.23 6.09
C SER A 346 -1.78 -18.85 5.74
N LEU A 347 -2.08 -18.06 6.76
CA LEU A 347 -2.58 -16.70 6.62
C LEU A 347 -1.50 -15.74 6.07
N ALA A 348 -0.27 -15.82 6.58
CA ALA A 348 0.88 -15.12 6.00
C ALA A 348 1.10 -15.55 4.55
N THR A 349 1.01 -16.85 4.27
CA THR A 349 1.13 -17.40 2.91
C THR A 349 0.06 -16.80 1.98
N PHE A 350 -1.21 -16.75 2.40
CA PHE A 350 -2.28 -16.15 1.59
C PHE A 350 -2.04 -14.67 1.33
N HIS A 351 -1.59 -13.94 2.34
CA HIS A 351 -1.25 -12.52 2.21
C HIS A 351 -0.09 -12.30 1.24
N TYR A 352 1.00 -13.07 1.34
CA TYR A 352 2.14 -12.94 0.44
C TYR A 352 1.87 -13.50 -0.96
N SER A 353 1.00 -14.49 -1.08
CA SER A 353 0.53 -14.98 -2.38
C SER A 353 -0.27 -13.91 -3.12
N ALA A 354 -0.96 -13.01 -2.40
CA ALA A 354 -1.66 -11.87 -3.01
C ALA A 354 -0.72 -10.93 -3.77
N SER A 355 0.50 -10.72 -3.25
CA SER A 355 1.53 -9.90 -3.90
C SER A 355 2.13 -10.53 -5.16
N MET A 356 1.77 -11.79 -5.47
CA MET A 356 2.14 -12.47 -6.71
C MET A 356 1.06 -12.43 -7.79
N ILE A 357 -0.16 -12.01 -7.46
CA ILE A 357 -1.31 -12.12 -8.36
C ILE A 357 -1.27 -11.10 -9.53
N ASP A 358 -0.32 -10.15 -9.53
CA ASP A 358 -0.10 -9.21 -10.64
C ASP A 358 0.65 -9.79 -11.86
N GLY A 359 0.95 -11.10 -11.86
CA GLY A 359 1.79 -11.75 -12.86
C GLY A 359 1.13 -12.23 -14.16
N ASN A 360 -0.19 -12.06 -14.38
CA ASN A 360 -0.79 -12.55 -15.64
C ASN A 360 -2.03 -11.80 -16.14
N PRO A 361 -1.87 -10.68 -16.88
CA PRO A 361 -2.75 -10.37 -17.98
C PRO A 361 -2.19 -11.06 -19.23
N ASN A 362 -2.94 -11.99 -19.82
CA ASN A 362 -2.67 -12.45 -21.18
C ASN A 362 -2.44 -11.22 -22.09
N PHE A 363 -1.19 -10.98 -22.46
CA PHE A 363 -0.83 -10.02 -23.49
C PHE A 363 -1.23 -10.64 -24.83
N PRO A 364 -2.14 -10.03 -25.60
CA PRO A 364 -2.18 -10.33 -27.03
C PRO A 364 -0.90 -9.75 -27.64
N THR A 365 -0.01 -10.64 -28.06
CA THR A 365 1.09 -10.30 -28.96
C THR A 365 0.49 -10.08 -30.34
N GLU A 366 0.48 -8.82 -30.81
CA GLU A 366 0.60 -8.51 -32.23
C GLU A 366 2.06 -8.31 -32.61
#